data_AF-A0A2G4H316-F1
#
_entry.id   AF-A0A2G4H316-F1
#
_cell.length_a   1.000
_cell.length_b   1.000
_cell.length_c   1.000
_cell.angle_alpha   90.00
_cell.angle_beta   90.00
_cell.angle_gamma   90.00
#
_symmetry.space_group_name_H-M   'P 1'
#
loop_
_entity.id
_entity.type
_entity.pdbx_description
1 polymer ?
#
loop_
_entity_poly.entity_id
_entity_poly.type
_entity_poly.pdbx_seq_one_letter_code
_entity_poly.pdbx_strand_id
1 'polypeptide(L)'
;MRPSEQATTALPTFLESVRVADRALLDVARTHRLRPMEAYLMLILLDEEGPVSTARIAERIAASSSQAKQLALALQLRGLVTRRGRTGLTELTSEGRQEANELATEVGQVLQQRLSSLDVLTVVKAVIA
;
A
#
# COMPACT_ATOMS: atom_id res chain seq x y z
N MET A 1 -26.37 16.10 40.45
CA MET A 1 -25.19 15.49 39.78
C MET A 1 -25.62 15.05 38.39
N ARG A 2 -25.08 15.66 37.33
CA ARG A 2 -25.23 15.13 35.96
C ARG A 2 -24.08 14.16 35.72
N PRO A 3 -24.29 12.92 35.28
CA PRO A 3 -23.21 12.13 34.74
C PRO A 3 -22.82 12.78 33.41
N SER A 4 -21.66 13.42 33.38
CA SER A 4 -20.93 13.70 32.14
C SER A 4 -20.44 12.35 31.61
N GLU A 5 -21.31 11.63 30.92
CA GLU A 5 -20.88 10.56 30.02
C GLU A 5 -19.99 11.22 28.97
N GLN A 6 -18.68 11.08 29.16
CA GLN A 6 -17.71 11.23 28.10
C GLN A 6 -18.05 10.21 27.03
N ALA A 7 -18.89 10.62 26.07
CA ALA A 7 -19.01 9.95 24.79
C ALA A 7 -17.64 10.09 24.11
N THR A 8 -16.73 9.19 24.49
CA THR A 8 -15.49 8.96 23.77
C THR A 8 -15.96 8.28 22.52
N THR A 9 -16.19 9.05 21.44
CA THR A 9 -16.70 8.51 20.18
C THR A 9 -15.69 7.50 19.67
N ALA A 10 -15.87 6.23 20.02
CA ALA A 10 -15.04 5.15 19.56
C ALA A 10 -15.12 5.17 18.02
N LEU A 11 -13.96 5.19 17.36
CA LEU A 11 -13.93 5.07 15.92
C LEU A 11 -14.59 3.73 15.55
N PRO A 12 -15.43 3.67 14.50
CA PRO A 12 -15.89 2.40 13.97
C PRO A 12 -14.69 1.49 13.74
N THR A 13 -14.76 0.25 14.22
CA THR A 13 -13.65 -0.71 14.16
C THR A 13 -13.15 -0.94 12.73
N PHE A 14 -13.99 -0.74 11.72
CA PHE A 14 -13.57 -0.69 10.32
C PHE A 14 -12.52 0.41 10.06
N LEU A 15 -12.82 1.65 10.44
CA LEU A 15 -11.90 2.78 10.27
C LEU A 15 -10.64 2.61 11.13
N GLU A 16 -10.76 1.99 12.30
CA GLU A 16 -9.61 1.61 13.10
C GLU A 16 -8.72 0.58 12.37
N SER A 17 -9.32 -0.47 11.79
CA SER A 17 -8.57 -1.48 11.02
C SER A 17 -7.86 -0.88 9.80
N VAL A 18 -8.50 0.04 9.08
CA VAL A 18 -7.90 0.76 7.95
C VAL A 18 -6.72 1.61 8.42
N ARG A 19 -6.85 2.33 9.54
CA ARG A 19 -5.76 3.15 10.09
C ARG A 19 -4.59 2.30 10.57
N VAL A 20 -4.86 1.16 11.21
CA VAL A 20 -3.81 0.22 11.63
C VAL A 20 -3.10 -0.36 10.41
N ALA A 21 -3.83 -0.69 9.35
CA ALA A 21 -3.27 -1.19 8.11
C ALA A 21 -2.41 -0.14 7.39
N ASP A 22 -2.91 1.08 7.23
CA ASP A 22 -2.15 2.21 6.66
C ASP A 22 -0.85 2.44 7.43
N ARG A 23 -0.91 2.39 8.77
CA ARG A 23 0.28 2.59 9.58
C ARG A 23 1.29 1.44 9.46
N ALA A 24 0.82 0.20 9.39
CA ALA A 24 1.67 -0.96 9.13
C ALA A 24 2.42 -0.83 7.80
N LEU A 25 1.69 -0.48 6.73
CA LEU A 25 2.25 -0.24 5.41
C LEU A 25 3.34 0.84 5.43
N LEU A 26 3.08 1.96 6.09
CA LEU A 26 4.05 3.05 6.25
C LEU A 26 5.32 2.64 7.00
N ASP A 27 5.17 1.83 8.04
CA ASP A 27 6.30 1.39 8.85
C ASP A 27 7.21 0.44 8.05
N VAL A 28 6.64 -0.51 7.30
CA VAL A 28 7.42 -1.41 6.42
C VAL A 28 8.07 -0.64 5.26
N ALA A 29 7.33 0.23 4.57
CA ALA A 29 7.88 1.02 3.47
C ALA A 29 9.08 1.88 3.89
N ARG A 30 9.11 2.35 5.14
CA ARG A 30 10.27 3.09 5.69
C ARG A 30 11.51 2.23 5.82
N THR A 31 11.38 0.97 6.25
CA THR A 31 12.49 0.00 6.37
C THR A 31 13.16 -0.22 5.01
N HIS A 32 12.37 -0.33 3.94
CA HIS A 32 12.83 -0.54 2.56
C HIS A 32 13.24 0.75 1.82
N ARG A 33 13.27 1.89 2.52
CA ARG A 33 13.55 3.22 1.96
C ARG A 33 12.65 3.56 0.76
N LEU A 34 11.43 3.02 0.71
CA LEU A 34 10.44 3.30 -0.32
C LEU A 34 9.61 4.49 0.12
N ARG A 35 10.12 5.70 -0.19
CA ARG A 35 9.37 6.93 -0.03
C ARG A 35 9.20 7.62 -1.38
N PRO A 36 8.00 8.14 -1.69
CA PRO A 36 6.78 8.11 -0.87
C PRO A 36 6.05 6.74 -0.95
N MET A 37 4.98 6.54 -0.15
CA MET A 37 4.27 5.25 0.04
C MET A 37 3.85 4.59 -1.28
N GLU A 38 3.49 5.41 -2.25
CA GLU A 38 3.03 5.03 -3.58
C GLU A 38 4.10 4.25 -4.37
N ALA A 39 5.39 4.36 -3.98
CA ALA A 39 6.45 3.53 -4.54
C ALA A 39 6.26 2.04 -4.19
N TYR A 40 5.83 1.73 -2.97
CA TYR A 40 5.52 0.37 -2.55
C TYR A 40 4.27 -0.15 -3.28
N LEU A 41 3.21 0.65 -3.33
CA LEU A 41 1.97 0.26 -4.02
C LEU A 41 2.21 -0.04 -5.50
N MET A 42 3.13 0.69 -6.12
CA MET A 42 3.55 0.44 -7.50
C MET A 42 4.29 -0.90 -7.65
N LEU A 43 5.17 -1.27 -6.73
CA LEU A 43 5.90 -2.54 -6.81
C LEU A 43 4.94 -3.73 -6.74
N ILE A 44 3.98 -3.70 -5.82
CA ILE A 44 2.94 -4.74 -5.72
C ILE A 44 2.09 -4.79 -6.97
N LEU A 45 1.61 -3.63 -7.45
CA LEU A 45 0.81 -3.55 -8.65
C LEU A 45 1.52 -4.18 -9.86
N LEU A 46 2.81 -3.91 -10.02
CA LEU A 46 3.60 -4.42 -11.15
C LEU A 46 3.94 -5.91 -11.00
N ASP A 47 3.97 -6.45 -9.78
CA ASP A 47 4.13 -7.88 -9.55
C ASP A 47 2.85 -8.64 -9.92
N GLU A 48 1.70 -8.10 -9.52
CA GLU A 48 0.37 -8.67 -9.79
C GLU A 48 -0.06 -8.53 -11.27
N GLU A 49 0.07 -7.34 -11.86
CA GLU A 49 -0.47 -7.02 -13.18
C GLU A 49 0.60 -7.13 -14.30
N GLY A 50 1.87 -7.28 -13.97
CA GLY A 50 2.98 -7.31 -14.94
C GLY A 50 3.32 -5.91 -15.48
N PRO A 51 3.71 -5.77 -16.77
CA PRO A 51 4.02 -4.45 -17.34
C PRO A 51 2.80 -3.53 -17.45
N VAL A 52 2.80 -2.41 -16.75
CA VAL A 52 1.65 -1.48 -16.64
C VAL A 52 1.96 -0.10 -17.20
N SER A 53 0.96 0.55 -17.82
CA SER A 53 1.07 1.92 -18.33
C SER A 53 1.08 2.97 -17.20
N THR A 54 1.65 4.15 -17.46
CA THR A 54 1.67 5.24 -16.46
C THR A 54 0.26 5.66 -16.02
N ALA A 55 -0.71 5.67 -16.94
CA ALA A 55 -2.09 6.03 -16.63
C ALA A 55 -2.76 5.02 -15.70
N ARG A 56 -2.54 3.72 -15.95
CA ARG A 56 -3.06 2.65 -15.11
C ARG A 56 -2.40 2.62 -13.73
N ILE A 57 -1.09 2.87 -13.66
CA ILE A 57 -0.39 3.06 -12.38
C ILE A 57 -1.02 4.20 -11.58
N ALA A 58 -1.21 5.36 -12.21
CA ALA A 58 -1.77 6.55 -11.57
C ALA A 58 -3.17 6.29 -10.99
N GLU A 59 -4.03 5.64 -11.76
CA GLU A 59 -5.37 5.22 -11.32
C GLU A 59 -5.31 4.29 -10.09
N ARG A 60 -4.48 3.23 -10.15
CA ARG A 60 -4.46 2.17 -9.14
C ARG A 60 -3.87 2.60 -7.80
N ILE A 61 -2.89 3.50 -7.81
CA ILE A 61 -2.25 4.01 -6.59
C ILE A 61 -2.83 5.36 -6.14
N ALA A 62 -3.96 5.79 -6.73
CA ALA A 62 -4.62 7.06 -6.44
C ALA A 62 -3.69 8.30 -6.51
N ALA A 63 -2.84 8.35 -7.54
CA ALA A 63 -1.88 9.43 -7.77
C ALA A 63 -2.13 10.12 -9.12
N SER A 64 -1.57 11.32 -9.31
CA SER A 64 -1.54 11.94 -10.64
C SER A 64 -0.58 11.21 -11.59
N SER A 65 -0.81 11.31 -12.91
CA SER A 65 0.10 10.75 -13.92
C SER A 65 1.54 11.25 -13.79
N SER A 66 1.73 12.50 -13.35
CA SER A 66 3.05 13.08 -13.10
C SER A 66 3.74 12.40 -11.92
N GLN A 67 3.04 12.23 -10.80
CA GLN A 67 3.56 11.53 -9.62
C GLN A 67 3.87 10.07 -9.94
N ALA A 68 2.96 9.35 -10.61
CA ALA A 68 3.19 7.98 -11.05
C ALA A 68 4.43 7.86 -11.94
N LYS A 69 4.65 8.81 -12.86
CA LYS A 69 5.85 8.85 -13.69
C LYS A 69 7.12 9.08 -12.86
N GLN A 70 7.10 10.06 -11.95
CA GLN A 70 8.24 10.37 -11.09
C GLN A 70 8.62 9.19 -10.19
N LEU A 71 7.64 8.50 -9.63
CA LEU A 71 7.82 7.28 -8.85
C LEU A 71 8.49 6.17 -9.66
N ALA A 72 7.96 5.88 -10.85
CA ALA A 72 8.53 4.86 -11.73
C ALA A 72 9.98 5.20 -12.13
N LEU A 73 10.29 6.48 -12.37
CA LEU A 73 11.66 6.93 -12.63
C LEU A 73 12.57 6.78 -11.40
N ALA A 74 12.08 7.09 -10.20
CA ALA A 74 12.84 6.92 -8.97
C ALA A 74 13.15 5.43 -8.68
N LEU A 75 12.18 4.54 -8.90
CA LEU A 75 12.37 3.09 -8.81
C LEU A 75 13.31 2.57 -9.89
N GLN A 76 13.29 3.16 -11.09
CA GLN A 76 14.21 2.83 -12.18
C GLN A 76 15.65 3.19 -11.82
N LEU A 77 15.87 4.36 -11.20
CA LEU A 77 17.19 4.77 -10.70
C LEU A 77 17.73 3.83 -9.62
N ARG A 78 16.84 3.13 -8.90
CA ARG A 78 17.19 2.09 -7.92
C ARG A 78 17.35 0.70 -8.55
N GLY A 79 17.14 0.55 -9.85
CA GLY A 79 17.22 -0.75 -10.53
C GLY A 79 16.05 -1.70 -10.25
N LEU A 80 14.94 -1.22 -9.69
CA LEU A 80 13.78 -2.06 -9.32
C LEU A 80 12.75 -2.17 -10.45
N VAL A 81 12.72 -1.21 -11.37
CA VAL A 81 11.83 -1.24 -12.53
C VAL A 81 12.56 -0.83 -13.79
N THR A 82 12.06 -1.26 -14.94
CA THR A 82 12.44 -0.73 -16.25
C THR A 82 11.25 -0.03 -16.89
N ARG A 83 11.54 1.04 -17.64
CA ARG A 83 10.55 1.75 -18.45
C ARG A 83 10.84 1.56 -19.93
N ARG A 84 9.87 1.07 -20.68
CA ARG A 84 9.96 0.93 -22.14
C ARG A 84 9.54 2.24 -22.80
N GLY A 85 10.52 3.01 -23.28
CA GLY A 85 10.33 4.38 -23.80
C GLY A 85 9.29 4.52 -24.93
N ARG A 86 9.11 3.48 -25.76
CA ARG A 86 8.17 3.51 -26.90
C ARG A 86 6.72 3.20 -26.53
N THR A 87 6.49 2.49 -25.43
CA THR A 87 5.14 2.07 -24.99
C THR A 87 4.70 2.76 -23.69
N GLY A 88 5.63 3.40 -22.97
CA GLY A 88 5.33 4.03 -21.68
C GLY A 88 4.97 3.02 -20.57
N LEU A 89 5.26 1.74 -20.82
CA LEU A 89 5.07 0.65 -19.85
C LEU A 89 6.21 0.65 -18.83
N THR A 90 5.86 0.36 -17.60
CA THR A 90 6.79 0.11 -16.48
C THR A 90 6.65 -1.35 -16.11
N GLU A 91 7.77 -2.05 -15.87
CA GLU A 91 7.79 -3.45 -15.44
C GLU A 91 8.86 -3.66 -14.36
N LEU A 92 8.68 -4.68 -13.52
CA LEU A 92 9.69 -5.05 -12.52
C LEU A 92 10.93 -5.66 -13.18
N THR A 93 12.10 -5.35 -12.62
CA THR A 93 13.30 -6.16 -12.81
C THR A 93 13.22 -7.43 -11.96
N SER A 94 14.21 -8.32 -12.09
CA SER A 94 14.40 -9.44 -11.15
C SER A 94 14.51 -8.96 -9.71
N GLU A 95 15.32 -7.93 -9.49
CA GLU A 95 15.56 -7.30 -8.19
C GLU A 95 14.29 -6.64 -7.66
N GLY A 96 13.55 -5.94 -8.52
CA GLY A 96 12.26 -5.36 -8.17
C GLY A 96 11.23 -6.39 -7.76
N ARG A 97 11.21 -7.55 -8.41
CA ARG A 97 10.31 -8.65 -8.08
C ARG A 97 10.66 -9.29 -6.74
N GLN A 98 11.95 -9.49 -6.48
CA GLN A 98 12.40 -9.95 -5.18
C GLN A 98 11.99 -8.96 -4.07
N GLU A 99 12.28 -7.67 -4.27
CA GLU A 99 11.91 -6.61 -3.33
C GLU A 99 10.39 -6.57 -3.08
N ALA A 100 9.57 -6.67 -4.15
CA ALA A 100 8.12 -6.71 -4.03
C ALA A 100 7.61 -7.89 -3.21
N ASN A 101 8.19 -9.08 -3.40
CA ASN A 101 7.83 -10.29 -2.65
C ASN A 101 8.21 -10.21 -1.16
N GLU A 102 9.41 -9.70 -0.87
CA GLU A 102 9.87 -9.47 0.51
C GLU A 102 8.95 -8.48 1.23
N LEU A 103 8.63 -7.37 0.55
CA LEU A 103 7.70 -6.36 1.04
C LEU A 103 6.30 -6.91 1.31
N ALA A 104 5.72 -7.65 0.36
CA ALA A 104 4.39 -8.23 0.51
C ALA A 104 4.34 -9.20 1.69
N THR A 105 5.41 -9.98 1.88
CA THR A 105 5.55 -10.92 3.00
C THR A 105 5.62 -10.17 4.33
N GLU A 106 6.50 -9.17 4.45
CA GLU A 106 6.66 -8.40 5.69
C GLU A 106 5.39 -7.63 6.04
N VAL A 107 4.75 -6.98 5.06
CA VAL A 107 3.46 -6.32 5.26
C VAL A 107 2.41 -7.31 5.74
N GLY A 108 2.30 -8.48 5.11
CA GLY A 108 1.36 -9.52 5.52
C GLY A 108 1.54 -9.92 6.98
N GLN A 109 2.79 -10.12 7.42
CA GLN A 109 3.12 -10.46 8.80
C GLN A 109 2.75 -9.34 9.78
N VAL A 110 3.13 -8.10 9.47
CA VAL A 110 2.84 -6.93 10.33
C VAL A 110 1.33 -6.68 10.41
N LEU A 111 0.60 -6.80 9.29
CA LEU A 111 -0.85 -6.68 9.27
C LEU A 111 -1.50 -7.79 10.09
N GLN A 112 -1.09 -9.04 9.91
CA GLN A 112 -1.63 -10.15 10.68
C GLN A 112 -1.42 -9.93 12.18
N GLN A 113 -0.22 -9.54 12.60
CA GLN A 113 0.09 -9.26 13.99
C GLN A 113 -0.78 -8.12 14.55
N ARG A 114 -0.88 -6.99 13.85
CA ARG A 114 -1.56 -5.79 14.36
C ARG A 114 -3.09 -5.86 14.26
N LEU A 115 -3.62 -6.58 13.27
CA LEU A 115 -5.06 -6.75 13.09
C LEU A 115 -5.61 -7.93 13.87
N SER A 116 -4.78 -8.89 14.31
CA SER A 116 -5.25 -10.04 15.12
C SER A 116 -5.92 -9.66 16.43
N SER A 117 -5.59 -8.50 16.99
CA SER A 117 -6.23 -7.95 18.19
C SER A 117 -7.54 -7.21 17.92
N LEU A 118 -7.83 -6.92 16.65
CA LEU A 118 -9.09 -6.31 16.23
C LEU A 118 -10.02 -7.44 15.80
N ASP A 119 -11.22 -7.52 16.37
CA ASP A 119 -12.23 -8.49 15.94
C ASP A 119 -12.85 -8.07 14.60
N VAL A 120 -12.03 -8.09 13.54
CA VAL A 120 -12.37 -7.58 12.20
C VAL A 120 -13.51 -8.39 11.56
N LEU A 121 -13.66 -9.67 11.92
CA LEU A 121 -14.72 -10.55 11.40
C LEU A 121 -16.12 -10.13 11.85
N THR A 122 -16.25 -9.54 13.04
CA THR A 122 -17.52 -8.98 13.54
C THR A 122 -17.91 -7.70 12.78
N VAL A 123 -16.94 -6.98 12.21
CA VAL A 123 -17.14 -5.70 11.50
C VAL A 123 -17.57 -5.88 10.06
N VAL A 124 -16.95 -6.81 9.32
CA VAL A 124 -17.30 -7.05 7.91
C VAL A 124 -18.75 -7.52 7.76
N LYS A 125 -19.26 -8.31 8.72
CA LYS A 125 -20.66 -8.72 8.76
C LYS A 125 -21.64 -7.57 9.05
N ALA A 126 -21.20 -6.51 9.74
CA ALA A 126 -22.05 -5.37 10.09
C ALA A 126 -22.12 -4.28 8.99
N VAL A 127 -21.19 -4.28 8.03
CA VAL A 127 -21.14 -3.30 6.93
C VAL A 127 -21.80 -3.84 5.65
N ILE A 128 -21.95 -5.16 5.53
CA ILE A 128 -22.52 -5.84 4.33
C ILE A 128 -23.98 -6.29 4.55
N ALA A 129 -24.51 -6.22 5.78
CA ALA A 129 -25.91 -6.49 6.11
C ALA A 129 -26.76 -5.20 6.08
#